data_AF-A0A949XAX4-F1
#
_entry.id   AF-A0A949XAX4-F1
#
_cell.length_a   1.000
_cell.length_b   1.000
_cell.length_c   1.000
_cell.angle_alpha   90.00
_cell.angle_beta   90.00
_cell.angle_gamma   90.00
#
_symmetry.space_group_name_H-M   'P 1'
#
loop_
_entity.id
_entity.type
_entity.pdbx_description
1 polymer ?
#
loop_
_entity_poly.entity_id
_entity_poly.type
_entity_poly.pdbx_seq_one_letter_code
_entity_poly.pdbx_strand_id
1 'polypeptide(L)'
;TGVPWQDMIGGALLVVGVLILSATATWFLIVGLETICWLLGALAAVLVAWTTLAARALNDAALGVEWHLKSNDEDSARRQIRALVGRDTAALDRAGLVRAAVESVAENSSDGVIAPMLFLFLAGPVGAMAYKAINTLDSMVGYKDAHYLYFGRCAARLDDIANLAPARLTALCIAAAAALLKGRGLESLRTCVVDARKHESPNAGYPEAAMAGALGVELGGDTYYGGELEHRPRLGNGKAALDIAALHSSRILMWIATAMALAAATALRWFV
;
A
#
# COMPACT_ATOMS: atom_id res chain seq x y z
N THR A 1 -0.72 3.57 31.25
CA THR A 1 -1.12 4.77 32.02
C THR A 1 0.06 5.74 32.15
N GLY A 2 0.62 6.16 31.00
CA GLY A 2 1.67 7.17 30.93
C GLY A 2 1.08 8.57 30.79
N VAL A 3 1.88 9.60 31.10
CA VAL A 3 1.47 10.99 30.84
C VAL A 3 1.52 11.21 29.31
N PRO A 4 0.49 11.79 28.67
CA PRO A 4 0.41 11.84 27.19
C PRO A 4 1.65 12.38 26.47
N TRP A 5 2.37 13.34 27.07
CA TRP A 5 3.59 13.88 26.48
C TRP A 5 4.77 12.88 26.52
N GLN A 6 4.86 12.01 27.53
CA GLN A 6 5.89 10.98 27.63
C GLN A 6 5.73 9.95 26.53
N ASP A 7 4.49 9.52 26.28
CA ASP A 7 4.17 8.56 25.21
C ASP A 7 4.48 9.18 23.84
N MET A 8 4.16 10.46 23.62
CA MET A 8 4.50 11.16 22.38
C MET A 8 6.03 11.27 22.16
N ILE A 9 6.80 11.58 23.21
CA ILE A 9 8.27 11.64 23.11
C ILE A 9 8.85 10.25 22.86
N GLY A 10 8.37 9.22 23.58
CA GLY A 10 8.80 7.84 23.39
C GLY A 10 8.55 7.36 21.97
N GLY A 11 7.36 7.65 21.42
CA GLY A 11 7.02 7.36 20.04
C GLY A 11 7.90 8.10 19.02
N ALA A 12 8.16 9.39 19.24
CA ALA A 12 9.06 10.16 18.37
C ALA A 12 10.50 9.63 18.41
N LEU A 13 11.01 9.26 19.60
CA LEU A 13 12.33 8.65 19.76
C LEU A 13 12.41 7.29 19.07
N LEU A 14 11.35 6.47 19.15
CA LEU A 14 11.26 5.21 18.42
C LEU A 14 11.36 5.45 16.90
N VAL A 15 10.56 6.37 16.37
CA VAL A 15 10.55 6.71 14.94
C VAL A 15 11.94 7.18 14.48
N VAL A 16 12.52 8.17 15.17
CA VAL A 16 13.85 8.70 14.83
C VAL A 16 14.92 7.62 14.96
N GLY A 17 14.89 6.84 16.02
CA GLY A 17 15.87 5.76 16.27
C GLY A 17 15.83 4.69 15.19
N VAL A 18 14.64 4.21 14.82
CA VAL A 18 14.47 3.19 13.77
C VAL A 18 14.86 3.73 12.39
N LEU A 19 14.56 5.00 12.09
CA LEU A 19 14.94 5.61 10.81
C LEU A 19 16.45 5.83 10.70
N ILE A 20 17.09 6.37 11.73
CA ILE A 20 18.54 6.52 11.77
C ILE A 20 19.21 5.16 11.64
N LEU A 21 18.77 4.16 12.43
CA LEU A 21 19.37 2.83 12.40
C LEU A 21 19.21 2.17 11.04
N SER A 22 18.00 2.13 10.48
CA SER A 22 17.74 1.50 9.18
C SER A 22 18.49 2.18 8.04
N ALA A 23 18.48 3.53 7.99
CA ALA A 23 19.18 4.28 6.94
C ALA A 23 20.70 4.13 7.05
N THR A 24 21.26 4.29 8.25
CA THR A 24 22.71 4.19 8.46
C THR A 24 23.22 2.77 8.28
N ALA A 25 22.53 1.75 8.80
CA ALA A 25 22.90 0.36 8.58
C ALA A 25 22.91 0.00 7.09
N THR A 26 21.89 0.45 6.35
CA THR A 26 21.82 0.25 4.89
C THR A 26 22.96 0.96 4.16
N TRP A 27 23.24 2.21 4.53
CA TRP A 27 24.35 2.97 3.95
C TRP A 27 25.70 2.31 4.21
N PHE A 28 25.98 1.94 5.47
CA PHE A 28 27.24 1.28 5.85
C PHE A 28 27.39 -0.08 5.18
N LEU A 29 26.32 -0.85 5.03
CA LEU A 29 26.35 -2.12 4.29
C LEU A 29 26.79 -1.91 2.85
N ILE A 30 26.15 -0.97 2.13
CA ILE A 30 26.42 -0.74 0.70
C ILE A 30 27.82 -0.15 0.50
N VAL A 31 28.15 0.93 1.20
CA VAL A 31 29.45 1.60 1.06
C VAL A 31 30.58 0.71 1.57
N GLY A 32 30.37 -0.01 2.67
CA GLY A 32 31.35 -0.97 3.19
C GLY A 32 31.68 -2.05 2.17
N LEU A 33 30.67 -2.63 1.51
CA LEU A 33 30.89 -3.62 0.46
C LEU A 33 31.50 -3.00 -0.81
N GLU A 34 31.14 -1.76 -1.15
CA GLU A 34 31.72 -1.02 -2.27
C GLU A 34 33.23 -0.79 -2.08
N THR A 35 33.69 -0.53 -0.85
CA THR A 35 35.13 -0.38 -0.56
C THR A 35 35.95 -1.66 -0.78
N ILE A 36 35.32 -2.83 -0.70
CA ILE A 36 35.93 -4.13 -1.03
C ILE A 36 35.93 -4.33 -2.55
N CYS A 37 34.76 -4.15 -3.18
CA CYS A 37 34.57 -4.25 -4.61
C CYS A 37 33.28 -3.53 -5.02
N TRP A 38 33.36 -2.66 -6.03
CA TRP A 38 32.19 -1.92 -6.53
C TRP A 38 31.01 -2.83 -6.90
N LEU A 39 31.28 -4.04 -7.41
CA LEU A 39 30.25 -5.00 -7.77
C LEU A 39 29.50 -5.53 -6.53
N LEU A 40 30.19 -5.72 -5.40
CA LEU A 40 29.55 -6.15 -4.15
C LEU A 40 28.63 -5.06 -3.61
N GLY A 41 29.07 -3.80 -3.65
CA GLY A 41 28.22 -2.64 -3.31
C GLY A 41 26.98 -2.55 -4.20
N ALA A 42 27.15 -2.72 -5.51
CA ALA A 42 26.04 -2.72 -6.47
C ALA A 42 25.06 -3.88 -6.22
N LEU A 43 25.55 -5.10 -5.96
CA LEU A 43 24.71 -6.26 -5.63
C LEU A 43 23.95 -6.05 -4.32
N ALA A 44 24.60 -5.49 -3.29
CA ALA A 44 23.95 -5.16 -2.03
C ALA A 44 22.84 -4.11 -2.22
N ALA A 45 23.10 -3.07 -3.01
CA ALA A 45 22.11 -2.06 -3.37
C ALA A 45 20.88 -2.67 -4.06
N VAL A 46 21.09 -3.58 -5.02
CA VAL A 46 20.00 -4.29 -5.70
C VAL A 46 19.21 -5.18 -4.74
N LEU A 47 19.91 -5.93 -3.87
CA LEU A 47 19.26 -6.80 -2.88
C LEU A 47 18.41 -6.01 -1.88
N VAL A 48 18.94 -4.91 -1.35
CA VAL A 48 18.19 -4.00 -0.46
C VAL A 48 16.98 -3.42 -1.19
N ALA A 49 17.14 -2.93 -2.42
CA ALA A 49 16.02 -2.41 -3.19
C ALA A 49 14.94 -3.49 -3.39
N TRP A 50 15.34 -4.71 -3.72
CA TRP A 50 14.43 -5.84 -3.93
C TRP A 50 13.62 -6.19 -2.67
N THR A 51 14.22 -6.14 -1.47
CA THR A 51 13.49 -6.44 -0.22
C THR A 51 12.44 -5.38 0.14
N THR A 52 12.57 -4.16 -0.39
CA THR A 52 11.60 -3.08 -0.11
C THR A 52 10.36 -3.10 -1.03
N LEU A 53 10.42 -3.82 -2.15
CA LEU A 53 9.37 -3.83 -3.18
C LEU A 53 8.49 -5.09 -3.06
N ALA A 54 7.22 -4.91 -2.70
CA ALA A 54 6.30 -6.01 -2.35
C ALA A 54 5.38 -6.48 -3.49
N ALA A 55 5.58 -6.03 -4.74
CA ALA A 55 4.64 -6.27 -5.85
C ALA A 55 4.28 -7.75 -6.06
N ARG A 56 5.29 -8.63 -6.03
CA ARG A 56 5.08 -10.09 -6.16
C ARG A 56 4.35 -10.66 -4.95
N ALA A 57 4.78 -10.31 -3.74
CA ALA A 57 4.15 -10.81 -2.52
C ALA A 57 2.66 -10.41 -2.44
N LEU A 58 2.34 -9.16 -2.80
CA LEU A 58 0.96 -8.66 -2.87
C LEU A 58 0.14 -9.42 -3.91
N ASN A 59 0.69 -9.64 -5.11
CA ASN A 59 0.05 -10.44 -6.15
C ASN A 59 -0.24 -11.87 -5.69
N ASP A 60 0.72 -12.52 -5.05
CA ASP A 60 0.63 -13.92 -4.66
C ASP A 60 -0.39 -14.11 -3.53
N ALA A 61 -0.44 -13.18 -2.58
CA ALA A 61 -1.46 -13.16 -1.54
C ALA A 61 -2.87 -12.97 -2.14
N ALA A 62 -3.04 -12.04 -3.07
CA ALA A 62 -4.33 -11.83 -3.75
C ALA A 62 -4.71 -13.01 -4.67
N LEU A 63 -3.73 -13.66 -5.31
CA LEU A 63 -3.92 -14.87 -6.09
C LEU A 63 -4.39 -16.05 -5.26
N GLY A 64 -3.86 -16.21 -4.05
CA GLY A 64 -4.31 -17.23 -3.11
C GLY A 64 -5.80 -17.08 -2.80
N VAL A 65 -6.25 -15.86 -2.50
CA VAL A 65 -7.67 -15.56 -2.28
C VAL A 65 -8.50 -15.87 -3.54
N GLU A 66 -8.05 -15.41 -4.71
CA GLU A 66 -8.72 -15.68 -5.99
C GLU A 66 -8.87 -17.18 -6.25
N TRP A 67 -7.82 -17.97 -5.97
CA TRP A 67 -7.81 -19.42 -6.17
C TRP A 67 -8.81 -20.15 -5.26
N HIS A 68 -8.85 -19.81 -3.97
CA HIS A 68 -9.81 -20.39 -3.03
C HIS A 68 -11.26 -20.04 -3.40
N LEU A 69 -11.51 -18.79 -3.80
CA LEU A 69 -12.83 -18.36 -4.26
C LEU A 69 -13.25 -19.09 -5.54
N LYS A 70 -12.35 -19.29 -6.51
CA LYS A 70 -12.63 -20.09 -7.72
C LYS A 70 -12.97 -21.55 -7.39
N SER A 71 -12.39 -22.08 -6.32
CA SER A 71 -12.62 -23.44 -5.84
C SER A 71 -13.84 -23.57 -4.91
N ASN A 72 -14.60 -22.49 -4.69
CA ASN A 72 -15.72 -22.42 -3.74
C ASN A 72 -15.34 -22.85 -2.31
N ASP A 73 -14.13 -22.46 -1.89
CA ASP A 73 -13.62 -22.67 -0.53
C ASP A 73 -13.52 -21.31 0.18
N GLU A 74 -14.68 -20.75 0.57
CA GLU A 74 -14.71 -19.45 1.26
C GLU A 74 -13.99 -19.49 2.62
N ASP A 75 -13.95 -20.64 3.29
CA ASP A 75 -13.29 -20.76 4.60
C ASP A 75 -11.77 -20.61 4.48
N SER A 76 -11.16 -21.24 3.47
CA SER A 76 -9.74 -20.97 3.19
C SER A 76 -9.51 -19.56 2.68
N ALA A 77 -10.42 -19.00 1.88
CA ALA A 77 -10.31 -17.60 1.45
C ALA A 77 -10.35 -16.63 2.65
N ARG A 78 -11.21 -16.86 3.65
CA ARG A 78 -11.28 -16.10 4.91
C ARG A 78 -10.00 -16.21 5.74
N ARG A 79 -9.33 -17.37 5.72
CA ARG A 79 -8.02 -17.53 6.38
C ARG A 79 -6.92 -16.78 5.61
N GLN A 80 -6.89 -16.93 4.29
CA GLN A 80 -5.86 -16.36 3.43
C GLN A 80 -5.91 -14.82 3.41
N ILE A 81 -7.11 -14.23 3.34
CA ILE A 81 -7.27 -12.78 3.24
C ILE A 81 -6.74 -12.04 4.48
N ARG A 82 -6.61 -12.69 5.65
CA ARG A 82 -6.02 -12.10 6.87
C ARG A 82 -4.59 -11.63 6.69
N ALA A 83 -3.87 -12.17 5.71
CA ALA A 83 -2.53 -11.69 5.36
C ALA A 83 -2.55 -10.32 4.65
N LEU A 84 -3.72 -9.88 4.16
CA LEU A 84 -3.91 -8.64 3.40
C LEU A 84 -4.73 -7.59 4.15
N VAL A 85 -5.53 -7.98 5.14
CA VAL A 85 -6.43 -7.07 5.87
C VAL A 85 -6.25 -7.18 7.37
N GLY A 86 -6.36 -6.04 8.06
CA GLY A 86 -6.46 -5.97 9.51
C GLY A 86 -7.88 -6.12 10.07
N ARG A 87 -8.89 -6.25 9.19
CA ARG A 87 -10.32 -6.34 9.56
C ARG A 87 -10.75 -7.76 9.92
N ASP A 88 -11.89 -7.89 10.58
CA ASP A 88 -12.49 -9.19 10.88
C ASP A 88 -12.96 -9.88 9.60
N THR A 89 -12.52 -11.13 9.43
CA THR A 89 -12.71 -11.89 8.18
C THR A 89 -13.74 -13.00 8.30
N ALA A 90 -14.07 -13.42 9.52
CA ALA A 90 -14.89 -14.62 9.77
C ALA A 90 -16.33 -14.48 9.22
N ALA A 91 -16.90 -13.27 9.28
CA ALA A 91 -18.25 -12.99 8.83
C ALA A 91 -18.32 -12.49 7.36
N LEU A 92 -17.18 -12.38 6.66
CA LEU A 92 -17.19 -11.91 5.27
C LEU A 92 -17.88 -12.94 4.37
N ASP A 93 -18.85 -12.46 3.60
CA ASP A 93 -19.42 -13.18 2.48
C ASP A 93 -18.48 -13.13 1.28
N ARG A 94 -18.86 -13.80 0.19
CA ARG A 94 -18.03 -13.90 -1.01
C ARG A 94 -17.70 -12.53 -1.61
N ALA A 95 -18.68 -11.63 -1.69
CA ALA A 95 -18.47 -10.27 -2.18
C ALA A 95 -17.57 -9.47 -1.21
N GLY A 96 -17.76 -9.62 0.10
CA GLY A 96 -16.93 -9.02 1.13
C GLY A 96 -15.46 -9.47 1.04
N LEU A 97 -15.20 -10.75 0.75
CA LEU A 97 -13.85 -11.28 0.52
C LEU A 97 -13.18 -10.67 -0.72
N VAL A 98 -13.91 -10.58 -1.83
CA VAL A 98 -13.41 -9.95 -3.06
C VAL A 98 -13.16 -8.46 -2.82
N ARG A 99 -14.10 -7.76 -2.16
CA ARG A 99 -13.98 -6.32 -1.86
C ARG A 99 -12.75 -6.08 -1.02
N ALA A 100 -12.58 -6.90 0.01
CA ALA A 100 -11.44 -6.81 0.89
C ALA A 100 -10.11 -6.99 0.15
N ALA A 101 -10.04 -7.97 -0.76
CA ALA A 101 -8.85 -8.20 -1.56
C ALA A 101 -8.60 -7.06 -2.56
N VAL A 102 -9.64 -6.49 -3.19
CA VAL A 102 -9.50 -5.38 -4.15
C VAL A 102 -9.02 -4.10 -3.45
N GLU A 103 -9.59 -3.78 -2.28
CA GLU A 103 -9.17 -2.65 -1.44
C GLU A 103 -7.70 -2.82 -1.04
N SER A 104 -7.33 -3.98 -0.49
CA SER A 104 -5.93 -4.26 -0.11
C SER A 104 -4.97 -4.17 -1.28
N VAL A 105 -5.35 -4.69 -2.47
CA VAL A 105 -4.52 -4.57 -3.67
C VAL A 105 -4.35 -3.11 -4.08
N ALA A 106 -5.41 -2.31 -4.03
CA ALA A 106 -5.33 -0.89 -4.38
C ALA A 106 -4.43 -0.12 -3.41
N GLU A 107 -4.69 -0.20 -2.11
CA GLU A 107 -3.92 0.46 -1.05
C GLU A 107 -2.44 0.05 -1.10
N ASN A 108 -2.16 -1.26 -1.09
CA ASN A 108 -0.79 -1.77 -1.08
C ASN A 108 -0.06 -1.61 -2.43
N SER A 109 -0.76 -1.29 -3.53
CA SER A 109 -0.10 -0.85 -4.76
C SER A 109 0.65 0.48 -4.54
N SER A 110 0.11 1.36 -3.70
CA SER A 110 0.81 2.56 -3.25
C SER A 110 1.92 2.15 -2.27
N ASP A 111 1.53 1.60 -1.12
CA ASP A 111 2.42 1.58 0.04
C ASP A 111 3.50 0.49 -0.06
N GLY A 112 3.15 -0.63 -0.69
CA GLY A 112 4.06 -1.76 -0.86
C GLY A 112 4.92 -1.70 -2.13
N VAL A 113 4.57 -0.84 -3.10
CA VAL A 113 5.16 -0.90 -4.45
C VAL A 113 5.60 0.47 -4.97
N ILE A 114 4.65 1.35 -5.27
CA ILE A 114 4.97 2.62 -5.95
C ILE A 114 5.69 3.59 -5.00
N ALA A 115 5.32 3.62 -3.72
CA ALA A 115 5.99 4.46 -2.74
C ALA A 115 7.46 4.04 -2.50
N PRO A 116 7.79 2.78 -2.14
CA PRO A 116 9.19 2.37 -2.03
C PRO A 116 9.97 2.58 -3.35
N MET A 117 9.34 2.37 -4.51
CA MET A 117 9.95 2.63 -5.82
C MET A 117 10.27 4.11 -6.04
N LEU A 118 9.39 5.02 -5.63
CA LEU A 118 9.63 6.46 -5.73
C LEU A 118 10.80 6.88 -4.82
N PHE A 119 10.83 6.40 -3.59
CA PHE A 119 11.93 6.69 -2.67
C PHE A 119 13.26 6.05 -3.12
N LEU A 120 13.20 4.86 -3.72
CA LEU A 120 14.34 4.23 -4.39
C LEU A 120 14.89 5.10 -5.53
N PHE A 121 14.01 5.68 -6.33
CA PHE A 121 14.39 6.56 -7.42
C PHE A 121 15.04 7.86 -6.92
N LEU A 122 14.46 8.48 -5.89
CA LEU A 122 14.91 9.78 -5.37
C LEU A 122 16.17 9.72 -4.52
N ALA A 123 16.31 8.69 -3.67
CA ALA A 123 17.36 8.61 -2.65
C ALA A 123 18.07 7.24 -2.60
N GLY A 124 17.90 6.42 -3.64
CA GLY A 124 18.53 5.12 -3.73
C GLY A 124 18.00 4.10 -2.72
N PRO A 125 18.68 2.96 -2.54
CA PRO A 125 18.24 1.88 -1.66
C PRO A 125 18.06 2.31 -0.20
N VAL A 126 18.83 3.30 0.26
CA VAL A 126 18.70 3.88 1.60
C VAL A 126 17.37 4.61 1.75
N GLY A 127 16.96 5.40 0.75
CA GLY A 127 15.65 6.05 0.72
C GLY A 127 14.49 5.05 0.72
N ALA A 128 14.60 4.01 -0.10
CA ALA A 128 13.61 2.94 -0.15
C ALA A 128 13.45 2.22 1.21
N MET A 129 14.58 1.93 1.87
CA MET A 129 14.58 1.31 3.20
C MET A 129 14.01 2.26 4.26
N ALA A 130 14.36 3.55 4.22
CA ALA A 130 13.82 4.55 5.13
C ALA A 130 12.30 4.65 5.00
N TYR A 131 11.77 4.72 3.77
CA TYR A 131 10.32 4.67 3.55
C TYR A 131 9.71 3.36 4.08
N LYS A 132 10.34 2.21 3.82
CA LYS A 132 9.83 0.92 4.29
C LYS A 132 9.77 0.88 5.82
N ALA A 133 10.74 1.49 6.50
CA ALA A 133 10.74 1.63 7.94
C ALA A 133 9.59 2.54 8.44
N ILE A 134 9.32 3.68 7.77
CA ILE A 134 8.17 4.55 8.06
C ILE A 134 6.86 3.76 7.98
N ASN A 135 6.63 3.07 6.87
CA ASN A 135 5.41 2.31 6.63
C ASN A 135 5.23 1.13 7.61
N THR A 136 6.34 0.48 7.96
CA THR A 136 6.34 -0.60 8.96
C THR A 136 6.02 -0.06 10.36
N LEU A 137 6.58 1.09 10.74
CA LEU A 137 6.29 1.73 12.02
C LEU A 137 4.80 2.09 12.15
N ASP A 138 4.20 2.64 11.10
CA ASP A 138 2.76 2.95 11.12
C ASP A 138 1.91 1.69 11.31
N SER A 139 2.21 0.62 10.57
CA SER A 139 1.51 -0.66 10.73
C SER A 139 1.72 -1.33 12.10
N MET A 140 2.81 -1.04 12.81
CA MET A 140 3.11 -1.66 14.11
C MET A 140 2.58 -0.87 15.30
N VAL A 141 2.64 0.46 15.23
CA VAL A 141 2.33 1.33 16.38
C VAL A 141 1.39 2.48 16.06
N GLY A 142 0.96 2.67 14.81
CA GLY A 142 0.11 3.79 14.37
C GLY A 142 -1.38 3.70 14.73
N TYR A 143 -1.79 2.67 15.48
CA TYR A 143 -3.19 2.43 15.83
C TYR A 143 -3.78 3.53 16.71
N LYS A 144 -5.07 3.84 16.50
CA LYS A 144 -5.85 4.82 17.28
C LYS A 144 -6.51 4.20 18.52
N ASP A 145 -5.89 3.21 19.16
CA ASP A 145 -6.42 2.59 20.37
C ASP A 145 -5.93 3.29 21.65
N ALA A 146 -6.48 2.89 22.80
CA ALA A 146 -6.16 3.50 24.09
C ALA A 146 -4.67 3.38 24.49
N HIS A 147 -3.92 2.45 23.89
CA HIS A 147 -2.50 2.24 24.16
C HIS A 147 -1.60 3.06 23.23
N TYR A 148 -1.96 3.17 21.94
CA TYR A 148 -1.11 3.75 20.91
C TYR A 148 -1.51 5.17 20.46
N LEU A 149 -2.67 5.70 20.88
CA LEU A 149 -3.16 7.01 20.42
C LEU A 149 -2.14 8.17 20.52
N TYR A 150 -1.32 8.18 21.56
CA TYR A 150 -0.27 9.19 21.77
C TYR A 150 1.09 8.71 21.28
N PHE A 151 1.44 7.45 21.53
CA PHE A 151 2.71 6.85 21.16
C PHE A 151 2.88 6.72 19.63
N GLY A 152 1.87 6.19 18.95
CA GLY A 152 1.84 5.96 17.51
C GLY A 152 1.74 7.21 16.64
N ARG A 153 1.32 8.33 17.22
CA ARG A 153 0.94 9.54 16.48
C ARG A 153 2.07 10.10 15.61
N CYS A 154 3.31 9.98 16.05
CA CYS A 154 4.46 10.42 15.26
C CYS A 154 4.67 9.54 14.02
N ALA A 155 4.56 8.21 14.18
CA ALA A 155 4.67 7.26 13.08
C ALA A 155 3.57 7.49 12.04
N ALA A 156 2.30 7.54 12.48
CA ALA A 156 1.15 7.74 11.59
C ALA A 156 1.23 9.04 10.79
N ARG A 157 1.61 10.15 11.43
CA ARG A 157 1.77 11.43 10.72
C ARG A 157 2.92 11.42 9.73
N LEU A 158 4.02 10.75 10.06
CA LEU A 158 5.16 10.67 9.17
C LEU A 158 4.83 9.80 7.95
N ASP A 159 4.14 8.68 8.14
CA ASP A 159 3.64 7.86 7.04
C ASP A 159 2.66 8.65 6.16
N ASP A 160 1.68 9.34 6.78
CA ASP A 160 0.75 10.20 6.07
C ASP A 160 1.47 11.21 5.16
N ILE A 161 2.55 11.84 5.64
CA ILE A 161 3.35 12.78 4.85
C ILE A 161 4.13 12.06 3.74
N ALA A 162 4.79 10.95 4.07
CA ALA A 162 5.60 10.18 3.13
C ALA A 162 4.78 9.62 1.97
N ASN A 163 3.50 9.29 2.21
CA ASN A 163 2.58 8.73 1.23
C ASN A 163 1.76 9.78 0.45
N LEU A 164 1.90 11.08 0.73
CA LEU A 164 1.17 12.13 0.00
C LEU A 164 1.41 12.05 -1.52
N ALA A 165 2.66 12.09 -1.96
CA ALA A 165 2.98 12.01 -3.38
C ALA A 165 2.77 10.59 -3.96
N PRO A 166 3.24 9.51 -3.31
CA PRO A 166 3.04 8.15 -3.80
C PRO A 166 1.59 7.73 -4.03
N ALA A 167 0.68 8.05 -3.11
CA ALA A 167 -0.72 7.64 -3.23
C ALA A 167 -1.41 8.28 -4.45
N ARG A 168 -1.09 9.56 -4.71
CA ARG A 168 -1.59 10.30 -5.88
C ARG A 168 -0.99 9.78 -7.18
N LEU A 169 0.33 9.53 -7.19
CA LEU A 169 1.00 8.92 -8.33
C LEU A 169 0.41 7.54 -8.65
N THR A 170 0.16 6.72 -7.62
CA THR A 170 -0.49 5.41 -7.75
C THR A 170 -1.86 5.53 -8.40
N ALA A 171 -2.68 6.47 -7.93
CA ALA A 171 -4.00 6.73 -8.52
C ALA A 171 -3.92 7.09 -10.01
N LEU A 172 -2.94 7.92 -10.40
CA LEU A 172 -2.70 8.28 -11.80
C LEU A 172 -2.24 7.06 -12.63
N CYS A 173 -1.35 6.24 -12.10
CA CYS A 173 -0.89 5.02 -12.75
C CYS A 173 -2.04 4.00 -12.93
N ILE A 174 -2.90 3.84 -11.93
CA ILE A 174 -4.11 2.99 -12.02
C ILE A 174 -5.06 3.53 -13.09
N ALA A 175 -5.32 4.83 -13.12
CA ALA A 175 -6.19 5.43 -14.12
C ALA A 175 -5.64 5.28 -15.55
N ALA A 176 -4.33 5.45 -15.73
CA ALA A 176 -3.69 5.25 -17.02
C ALA A 176 -3.72 3.77 -17.45
N ALA A 177 -3.47 2.84 -16.53
CA ALA A 177 -3.65 1.41 -16.78
C ALA A 177 -5.10 1.06 -17.17
N ALA A 178 -6.08 1.68 -16.52
CA ALA A 178 -7.49 1.52 -16.83
C ALA A 178 -7.89 2.09 -18.21
N ALA A 179 -7.25 3.19 -18.63
CA ALA A 179 -7.42 3.74 -19.98
C ALA A 179 -6.99 2.73 -21.04
N LEU A 180 -5.85 2.06 -20.82
CA LEU A 180 -5.28 1.10 -21.77
C LEU A 180 -6.06 -0.22 -21.84
N LEU A 181 -6.47 -0.77 -20.70
CA LEU A 181 -7.09 -2.11 -20.66
C LEU A 181 -8.62 -2.11 -20.73
N LYS A 182 -9.26 -1.13 -20.10
CA LYS A 182 -10.72 -1.14 -19.89
C LYS A 182 -11.42 0.03 -20.56
N GLY A 183 -10.69 1.00 -21.10
CA GLY A 183 -11.25 2.25 -21.61
C GLY A 183 -11.88 3.13 -20.52
N ARG A 184 -11.50 2.92 -19.24
CA ARG A 184 -12.14 3.56 -18.06
C ARG A 184 -11.23 4.54 -17.31
N GLY A 185 -10.25 5.10 -18.00
CA GLY A 185 -9.26 5.99 -17.37
C GLY A 185 -9.89 7.29 -16.84
N LEU A 186 -10.81 7.88 -17.60
CA LEU A 186 -11.50 9.10 -17.19
C LEU A 186 -12.44 8.85 -16.00
N GLU A 187 -13.13 7.72 -15.98
CA GLU A 187 -13.97 7.29 -14.86
C GLU A 187 -13.12 7.06 -13.61
N SER A 188 -11.97 6.38 -13.74
CA SER A 188 -11.02 6.18 -12.65
C SER A 188 -10.55 7.50 -12.04
N LEU A 189 -10.13 8.47 -12.87
CA LEU A 189 -9.75 9.82 -12.41
C LEU A 189 -10.92 10.57 -11.76
N ARG A 190 -12.10 10.51 -12.38
CA ARG A 190 -13.29 11.20 -11.86
C ARG A 190 -13.68 10.65 -10.49
N THR A 191 -13.71 9.33 -10.32
CA THR A 191 -13.98 8.68 -9.04
C THR A 191 -12.92 9.08 -8.01
N CYS A 192 -11.64 9.05 -8.38
CA CYS A 192 -10.56 9.50 -7.50
C CYS A 192 -10.74 10.95 -7.02
N VAL A 193 -11.04 11.90 -7.91
CA VAL A 193 -11.24 13.31 -7.55
C VAL A 193 -12.44 13.51 -6.62
N VAL A 194 -13.54 12.80 -6.86
CA VAL A 194 -14.80 12.97 -6.10
C VAL A 194 -14.74 12.24 -4.75
N ASP A 195 -14.16 11.05 -4.70
CA ASP A 195 -14.34 10.12 -3.59
C ASP A 195 -13.09 9.95 -2.71
N ALA A 196 -11.87 10.19 -3.22
CA ALA A 196 -10.64 9.88 -2.46
C ALA A 196 -10.57 10.58 -1.10
N ARG A 197 -11.09 11.82 -1.02
CA ARG A 197 -11.09 12.63 0.21
C ARG A 197 -12.16 12.21 1.23
N LYS A 198 -13.06 11.29 0.87
CA LYS A 198 -14.04 10.74 1.81
C LYS A 198 -13.38 9.77 2.78
N HIS A 199 -12.31 9.10 2.35
CA HIS A 199 -11.56 8.15 3.15
C HIS A 199 -10.92 8.83 4.37
N GLU A 200 -10.85 8.13 5.51
CA GLU A 200 -10.29 8.68 6.75
C GLU A 200 -8.78 8.93 6.65
N SER A 201 -8.05 7.99 6.03
CA SER A 201 -6.65 8.20 5.67
C SER A 201 -6.56 9.23 4.54
N PRO A 202 -5.66 10.23 4.65
CA PRO A 202 -5.42 11.23 3.62
C PRO A 202 -4.82 10.66 2.33
N ASN A 203 -4.41 9.38 2.34
CA ASN A 203 -3.70 8.73 1.24
C ASN A 203 -4.46 7.53 0.67
N ALA A 204 -4.92 6.59 1.50
CA ALA A 204 -5.48 5.32 1.03
C ALA A 204 -6.70 5.47 0.10
N GLY A 205 -7.50 6.54 0.29
CA GLY A 205 -8.64 6.82 -0.57
C GLY A 205 -8.29 7.09 -2.04
N TYR A 206 -7.09 7.58 -2.35
CA TYR A 206 -6.68 7.87 -3.73
C TYR A 206 -6.54 6.61 -4.60
N PRO A 207 -5.70 5.62 -4.24
CA PRO A 207 -5.60 4.39 -5.01
C PRO A 207 -6.89 3.57 -4.97
N GLU A 208 -7.61 3.52 -3.85
CA GLU A 208 -8.89 2.79 -3.75
C GLU A 208 -9.97 3.39 -4.66
N ALA A 209 -10.17 4.71 -4.63
CA ALA A 209 -11.16 5.36 -5.49
C ALA A 209 -10.78 5.26 -6.98
N ALA A 210 -9.48 5.36 -7.31
CA ALA A 210 -9.02 5.10 -8.67
C ALA A 210 -9.32 3.66 -9.12
N MET A 211 -9.08 2.67 -8.26
CA MET A 211 -9.38 1.26 -8.52
C MET A 211 -10.90 1.03 -8.69
N ALA A 212 -11.72 1.61 -7.82
CA ALA A 212 -13.18 1.52 -7.90
C ALA A 212 -13.70 2.03 -9.26
N GLY A 213 -13.25 3.22 -9.69
CA GLY A 213 -13.64 3.79 -10.99
C GLY A 213 -13.09 2.99 -12.19
N ALA A 214 -11.86 2.48 -12.08
CA ALA A 214 -11.22 1.65 -13.10
C ALA A 214 -11.95 0.32 -13.33
N LEU A 215 -12.45 -0.30 -12.25
CA LEU A 215 -13.22 -1.54 -12.30
C LEU A 215 -14.70 -1.30 -12.56
N GLY A 216 -15.21 -0.11 -12.21
CA GLY A 216 -16.64 0.18 -12.26
C GLY A 216 -17.46 -0.49 -11.19
N VAL A 217 -16.86 -0.63 -10.01
CA VAL A 217 -17.48 -1.19 -8.81
C VAL A 217 -17.64 -0.09 -7.76
N GLU A 218 -18.28 -0.42 -6.65
CA GLU A 218 -18.29 0.36 -5.42
C GLU A 218 -17.44 -0.36 -4.37
N LEU A 219 -16.50 0.34 -3.75
CA LEU A 219 -15.69 -0.14 -2.62
C LEU A 219 -16.12 0.55 -1.31
N GLY A 220 -15.64 0.06 -0.19
CA GLY A 220 -16.00 0.52 1.15
C GLY A 220 -17.33 -0.07 1.67
N GLY A 221 -17.99 0.69 2.54
CA GLY A 221 -19.17 0.26 3.28
C GLY A 221 -18.85 -0.41 4.62
N ASP A 222 -19.81 -1.15 5.14
CA ASP A 222 -19.76 -1.72 6.49
C ASP A 222 -18.71 -2.83 6.62
N THR A 223 -17.85 -2.71 7.63
CA THR A 223 -16.79 -3.68 7.94
C THR A 223 -16.63 -3.79 9.46
N TYR A 224 -16.17 -4.93 9.95
CA TYR A 224 -15.95 -5.15 11.38
C TYR A 224 -14.46 -5.14 11.72
N TYR A 225 -14.10 -4.50 12.82
CA TYR A 225 -12.76 -4.51 13.41
C TYR A 225 -12.86 -4.86 14.89
N GLY A 226 -12.27 -5.99 15.31
CA GLY A 226 -12.31 -6.40 16.72
C GLY A 226 -13.73 -6.58 17.28
N GLY A 227 -14.69 -6.94 16.42
CA GLY A 227 -16.11 -7.07 16.74
C GLY A 227 -16.93 -5.77 16.64
N GLU A 228 -16.29 -4.62 16.43
CA GLU A 228 -16.98 -3.32 16.28
C GLU A 228 -17.28 -3.00 14.82
N LEU A 229 -18.48 -2.48 14.54
CA LEU A 229 -18.89 -2.08 13.21
C LEU A 229 -18.30 -0.70 12.87
N GLU A 230 -17.51 -0.65 11.80
CA GLU A 230 -16.96 0.58 11.22
C GLU A 230 -17.64 0.87 9.88
N HIS A 231 -18.18 2.08 9.75
CA HIS A 231 -18.83 2.55 8.53
C HIS A 231 -17.82 3.23 7.61
N ARG A 232 -17.22 2.47 6.68
CA ARG A 232 -16.30 3.07 5.71
C ARG A 232 -17.05 3.83 4.62
N PRO A 233 -16.52 4.97 4.17
CA PRO A 233 -17.10 5.72 3.06
C PRO A 233 -17.15 4.84 1.81
N ARG A 234 -18.23 4.97 1.05
CA ARG A 234 -18.37 4.30 -0.25
C ARG A 234 -17.57 5.07 -1.31
N LEU A 235 -16.70 4.36 -2.02
CA LEU A 235 -15.85 4.88 -3.08
C LEU A 235 -16.29 4.29 -4.42
N GLY A 236 -16.54 5.14 -5.41
CA GLY A 236 -17.15 4.74 -6.68
C GLY A 236 -18.67 4.70 -6.62
N ASN A 237 -19.27 4.72 -7.80
CA ASN A 237 -20.71 4.59 -8.02
C ASN A 237 -21.02 3.52 -9.09
N GLY A 238 -20.06 2.62 -9.29
CA GLY A 238 -20.12 1.58 -10.28
C GLY A 238 -21.17 0.52 -9.93
N LYS A 239 -21.86 0.00 -10.94
CA LYS A 239 -22.90 -1.03 -10.79
C LYS A 239 -22.40 -2.44 -11.14
N ALA A 240 -21.13 -2.58 -11.50
CA ALA A 240 -20.58 -3.89 -11.79
C ALA A 240 -20.54 -4.73 -10.50
N ALA A 241 -20.79 -6.03 -10.65
CA ALA A 241 -20.69 -6.95 -9.53
C ALA A 241 -19.26 -7.01 -9.02
N LEU A 242 -19.13 -7.11 -7.70
CA LEU A 242 -17.84 -7.23 -7.04
C LEU A 242 -17.52 -8.73 -6.93
N ASP A 243 -16.90 -9.26 -7.97
CA ASP A 243 -16.68 -10.69 -8.20
C ASP A 243 -15.20 -11.05 -8.44
N ILE A 244 -14.94 -12.33 -8.69
CA ILE A 244 -13.58 -12.84 -8.96
C ILE A 244 -12.93 -12.13 -10.15
N ALA A 245 -13.70 -11.71 -11.16
CA ALA A 245 -13.17 -10.98 -12.31
C ALA A 245 -12.71 -9.57 -11.94
N ALA A 246 -13.38 -8.92 -10.97
CA ALA A 246 -12.94 -7.65 -10.39
C ALA A 246 -11.60 -7.80 -9.65
N LEU A 247 -11.44 -8.84 -8.81
CA LEU A 247 -10.17 -9.13 -8.12
C LEU A 247 -9.05 -9.48 -9.11
N HIS A 248 -9.35 -10.30 -10.12
CA HIS A 248 -8.38 -10.61 -11.16
C HIS A 248 -7.93 -9.33 -11.90
N SER A 249 -8.90 -8.48 -12.25
CA SER A 249 -8.63 -7.21 -12.92
C SER A 249 -7.82 -6.24 -12.06
N SER A 250 -8.07 -6.16 -10.75
CA SER A 250 -7.34 -5.25 -9.84
C SER A 250 -5.85 -5.59 -9.79
N ARG A 251 -5.52 -6.89 -9.78
CA ARG A 251 -4.14 -7.37 -9.82
C ARG A 251 -3.44 -7.06 -11.13
N ILE A 252 -4.12 -7.21 -12.26
CA ILE A 252 -3.57 -6.83 -13.57
C ILE A 252 -3.31 -5.32 -13.62
N LEU A 253 -4.27 -4.52 -13.14
CA LEU A 253 -4.12 -3.07 -13.06
C LEU A 253 -2.93 -2.67 -12.16
N MET A 254 -2.73 -3.33 -11.02
CA MET A 254 -1.55 -3.13 -10.17
C MET A 254 -0.24 -3.38 -10.94
N TRP A 255 -0.13 -4.50 -11.67
CA TRP A 255 1.10 -4.81 -12.43
C TRP A 255 1.39 -3.78 -13.52
N ILE A 256 0.36 -3.34 -14.25
CA ILE A 256 0.53 -2.31 -15.29
C ILE A 256 0.86 -0.97 -14.65
N ALA A 257 0.16 -0.56 -13.58
CA ALA A 257 0.46 0.66 -12.85
C ALA A 257 1.92 0.66 -12.33
N THR A 258 2.38 -0.48 -11.81
CA THR A 258 3.78 -0.68 -11.38
C THR A 258 4.75 -0.54 -12.55
N ALA A 259 4.47 -1.17 -13.70
CA ALA A 259 5.30 -1.07 -14.89
C ALA A 259 5.35 0.36 -15.43
N MET A 260 4.24 1.09 -15.39
CA MET A 260 4.16 2.50 -15.78
C MET A 260 4.95 3.40 -14.82
N ALA A 261 4.84 3.18 -13.51
CA ALA A 261 5.64 3.90 -12.53
C ALA A 261 7.14 3.68 -12.73
N LEU A 262 7.55 2.43 -13.00
CA LEU A 262 8.94 2.09 -13.30
C LEU A 262 9.41 2.73 -14.61
N ALA A 263 8.60 2.70 -15.67
CA ALA A 263 8.91 3.33 -16.95
C ALA A 263 9.05 4.85 -16.80
N ALA A 264 8.18 5.49 -16.01
CA ALA A 264 8.27 6.92 -15.73
C ALA A 264 9.53 7.27 -14.92
N ALA A 265 9.84 6.51 -13.86
CA ALA A 265 11.03 6.72 -13.04
C ALA A 265 12.31 6.52 -13.87
N THR A 266 12.38 5.47 -14.67
CA THR A 266 13.53 5.23 -15.55
C THR A 266 13.67 6.33 -16.58
N ALA A 267 12.60 6.70 -17.30
CA ALA A 267 12.63 7.80 -18.27
C ALA A 267 13.13 9.11 -17.64
N LEU A 268 12.63 9.48 -16.46
CA LEU A 268 13.10 10.66 -15.74
C LEU A 268 14.62 10.59 -15.44
N ARG A 269 15.15 9.42 -15.11
CA ARG A 269 16.60 9.22 -14.91
C ARG A 269 17.43 9.42 -16.19
N TRP A 270 16.86 9.16 -17.36
CA TRP A 270 17.56 9.34 -18.63
C TRP A 270 17.67 10.82 -19.03
N PHE A 271 16.76 11.67 -18.52
CA PHE A 271 16.71 13.09 -18.85
C PHE A 271 17.40 13.99 -17.81
N VAL A 272 17.77 13.46 -16.65
CA VAL A 272 18.47 14.17 -15.55
C VAL A 272 19.91 13.67 -15.45
#